data_AF-A0A1I4RBJ6-F1
#
_entry.id   AF-A0A1I4RBJ6-F1
#
_cell.length_a   1.000
_cell.length_b   1.000
_cell.length_c   1.000
_cell.angle_alpha   90.00
_cell.angle_beta   90.00
_cell.angle_gamma   90.00
#
_symmetry.space_group_name_H-M   'P 1'
#
loop_
_entity.id
_entity.type
_entity.pdbx_description
1 polymer ?
#
loop_
_entity_poly.entity_id
_entity_poly.type
_entity_poly.pdbx_seq_one_letter_code
_entity_poly.pdbx_strand_id
1 'polypeptide(L)' 'MFKNFTATLPFISFCDYQKWNSTAVKNYYIFGTPTMFLLNEKREILLRPNSVKQMDSWVDWYLVQGNEQTKH' A
#
# COMPACT_ATOMS: atom_id res chain seq x y z
N MET A 1 10.78 -15.43 -14.83
CA MET A 1 10.70 -15.57 -13.36
C MET A 1 9.73 -14.55 -12.77
N PHE A 2 10.03 -13.24 -12.72
CA PHE A 2 9.09 -12.23 -12.22
C PHE A 2 7.85 -12.03 -13.12
N LYS A 3 8.04 -11.66 -14.40
CA LYS A 3 6.93 -11.33 -15.31
C LYS A 3 5.88 -12.44 -15.43
N ASN A 4 6.31 -13.70 -15.48
CA ASN A 4 5.40 -14.85 -15.56
C ASN A 4 4.59 -15.02 -14.29
N PHE A 5 5.21 -14.83 -13.11
CA PHE A 5 4.52 -14.91 -11.82
C PHE A 5 3.47 -13.79 -11.69
N THR A 6 3.79 -12.60 -12.17
CA THR A 6 2.89 -11.44 -12.03
C THR A 6 1.82 -11.34 -13.10
N ALA A 7 1.92 -12.12 -14.19
CA ALA A 7 1.04 -12.00 -15.35
C ALA A 7 -0.45 -12.25 -15.04
N THR A 8 -0.74 -13.01 -13.99
CA THR A 8 -2.10 -13.39 -13.59
C THR A 8 -2.62 -12.63 -12.37
N LEU A 9 -1.84 -11.69 -11.82
CA LEU A 9 -2.25 -10.94 -10.63
C LEU A 9 -3.23 -9.82 -11.03
N PRO A 10 -4.31 -9.60 -10.26
CA PRO A 10 -5.33 -8.60 -10.58
C PRO A 10 -4.89 -7.15 -10.27
N PHE A 11 -3.60 -6.94 -9.99
CA PHE A 11 -3.03 -5.65 -9.62
C PHE A 11 -1.64 -5.46 -10.22
N ILE A 12 -1.24 -4.20 -10.37
CA ILE A 12 0.07 -3.83 -10.89
C ILE A 12 1.14 -4.41 -9.97
N SER A 13 2.06 -5.18 -10.56
CA SER A 13 3.23 -5.70 -9.87
C SER A 13 4.48 -5.15 -10.54
N PHE A 14 5.38 -4.57 -9.74
CA PHE A 14 6.60 -3.94 -10.22
C PHE A 14 7.82 -4.44 -9.44
N CYS A 15 8.95 -4.58 -10.13
CA CYS A 15 10.25 -4.87 -9.53
C CYS A 15 11.33 -4.14 -10.34
N ASP A 16 12.11 -3.29 -9.67
CA ASP A 16 13.21 -2.55 -10.29
C ASP A 16 14.53 -3.33 -10.32
N TYR A 17 14.55 -4.56 -9.76
CA TYR A 17 15.71 -5.44 -9.62
C TYR A 17 16.91 -4.85 -8.83
N GLN A 18 16.74 -3.72 -8.16
CA GLN A 18 17.82 -3.04 -7.43
C GLN A 18 17.97 -3.50 -5.97
N LYS A 19 17.03 -4.32 -5.47
CA LYS A 19 17.02 -4.82 -4.09
C LYS A 19 17.08 -3.63 -3.09
N TRP A 20 17.90 -3.72 -2.05
CA TRP A 20 18.09 -2.66 -1.05
C TRP A 20 18.71 -1.36 -1.60
N ASN A 21 19.25 -1.36 -2.83
CA ASN A 21 19.81 -0.16 -3.44
C ASN A 21 18.77 0.75 -4.09
N SER A 22 17.52 0.28 -4.23
CA SER A 22 16.42 1.01 -4.85
C SER A 22 16.20 2.40 -4.22
N THR A 23 15.94 3.39 -5.06
CA THR A 23 15.48 4.72 -4.61
C THR A 23 14.19 4.62 -3.81
N ALA A 24 13.29 3.67 -4.11
CA ALA A 24 12.06 3.49 -3.36
C ALA A 24 12.33 3.03 -1.91
N VAL A 25 13.27 2.10 -1.72
CA VAL A 25 13.70 1.64 -0.37
C VAL A 25 14.20 2.81 0.47
N LYS A 26 15.05 3.66 -0.10
CA LYS A 26 15.62 4.83 0.59
C LYS A 26 14.57 5.89 0.89
N ASN A 27 13.79 6.30 -0.12
CA ASN A 27 12.83 7.39 0.01
C ASN A 27 11.68 7.06 0.97
N TYR A 28 11.27 5.79 1.05
CA TYR A 28 10.23 5.34 1.97
C TYR A 28 10.76 4.79 3.30
N TYR A 29 12.09 4.82 3.51
CA TYR A 29 12.75 4.32 4.71
C TYR A 29 12.35 2.86 5.04
N ILE A 30 12.49 1.97 4.06
CA ILE A 30 12.17 0.55 4.21
C ILE A 30 13.38 -0.18 4.80
N PHE A 31 13.24 -0.72 6.01
CA PHE A 31 14.28 -1.49 6.70
C PHE A 31 13.94 -2.98 6.88
N GLY A 32 12.75 -3.40 6.43
CA GLY A 32 12.28 -4.78 6.57
C GLY A 32 11.16 -5.12 5.60
N THR A 33 10.92 -6.41 5.38
CA THR A 33 9.85 -6.91 4.53
C THR A 33 9.00 -7.94 5.27
N PRO A 34 7.66 -7.96 5.10
CA PRO A 34 6.88 -7.03 4.28
C PRO A 34 6.74 -5.63 4.92
N THR A 35 6.67 -4.58 4.10
CA THR A 35 6.31 -3.21 4.51
C THR A 35 5.14 -2.74 3.63
N MET A 36 4.11 -2.16 4.24
CA MET A 36 2.92 -1.67 3.56
C MET A 36 2.70 -0.18 3.87
N PHE A 37 2.16 0.55 2.90
CA PHE A 37 1.75 1.95 3.04
C PHE A 37 0.37 2.13 2.42
N LEU A 38 -0.52 2.80 3.14
CA LEU A 38 -1.77 3.31 2.58
C LEU A 38 -1.58 4.80 2.29
N LEU A 39 -1.88 5.21 1.06
CA LEU A 39 -1.75 6.59 0.61
C LEU A 39 -3.12 7.19 0.29
N ASN A 40 -3.27 8.51 0.45
CA ASN A 40 -4.44 9.23 -0.07
C ASN A 40 -4.24 9.66 -1.53
N GLU A 41 -5.23 10.35 -2.11
CA GLU A 41 -5.19 10.86 -3.49
C GLU A 41 -4.04 11.86 -3.74
N LYS A 42 -3.58 12.56 -2.70
CA LYS A 42 -2.42 13.47 -2.75
C LYS A 42 -1.08 12.76 -2.57
N ARG A 43 -1.09 11.42 -2.46
CA ARG A 43 0.07 10.54 -2.21
C ARG A 43 0.72 10.76 -0.83
N GLU A 44 -0.04 11.27 0.12
CA GLU A 44 0.38 11.38 1.51
C GLU A 44 0.16 10.04 2.22
N ILE A 45 1.07 9.66 3.11
CA ILE A 45 0.97 8.42 3.87
C ILE A 45 -0.11 8.59 4.94
N LEU A 46 -1.19 7.80 4.83
CA LEU A 46 -2.26 7.71 5.83
C LEU A 46 -1.95 6.68 6.91
N LEU A 47 -1.41 5.52 6.52
CA LEU A 47 -1.18 4.40 7.43
C LEU A 47 0.07 3.60 7.03
N ARG A 48 0.75 3.05 8.05
CA ARG A 48 1.81 2.03 7.94
C ARG A 48 1.35 0.75 8.63
N PRO A 49 0.49 -0.07 7.99
CA PRO A 49 -0.10 -1.22 8.66
C PRO A 49 0.93 -2.35 8.83
N ASN A 50 0.84 -3.05 9.96
CA ASN A 50 1.65 -4.23 10.25
C ASN A 50 0.98 -5.53 9.79
N SER A 51 -0.28 -5.46 9.33
CA SER A 51 -1.02 -6.60 8.80
C SER A 51 -2.10 -6.15 7.82
N VAL A 52 -2.54 -7.06 6.94
CA VAL A 52 -3.66 -6.82 6.01
C VAL A 52 -4.94 -6.48 6.78
N LYS A 53 -5.23 -7.20 7.86
CA LYS A 53 -6.41 -6.97 8.70
C LYS A 53 -6.48 -5.55 9.28
N GLN A 54 -5.33 -4.96 9.61
CA GLN A 54 -5.27 -3.58 10.09
C GLN A 54 -5.64 -2.58 8.99
N MET A 55 -5.22 -2.84 7.76
CA MET A 55 -5.62 -2.06 6.59
C MET A 55 -7.13 -2.21 6.34
N ASP A 56 -7.66 -3.43 6.34
CA ASP A 56 -9.09 -3.70 6.12
C ASP A 56 -9.95 -2.92 7.13
N SER A 57 -9.60 -3.01 8.42
CA SER A 57 -10.32 -2.31 9.50
C SER A 57 -10.32 -0.79 9.30
N TRP A 58 -9.22 -0.21 8.79
CA TRP A 58 -9.13 1.22 8.52
C TRP A 58 -10.00 1.62 7.32
N VAL A 59 -9.97 0.84 6.24
CA VAL A 59 -10.77 1.09 5.03
C VAL A 59 -12.26 0.98 5.35
N ASP A 60 -12.67 -0.05 6.06
CA ASP A 60 -14.07 -0.25 6.47
C ASP A 60 -14.57 0.95 7.29
N TRP A 61 -13.80 1.38 8.29
CA TRP A 61 -14.14 2.57 9.08
C TRP A 61 -14.21 3.84 8.24
N TYR A 62 -13.23 4.07 7.34
CA TYR A 62 -13.19 5.25 6.48
C TYR A 62 -14.41 5.33 5.55
N LEU A 63 -14.81 4.19 4.97
CA LEU A 63 -16.00 4.12 4.11
C LEU A 63 -17.29 4.35 4.91
N VAL A 64 -17.38 3.87 6.15
CA VAL A 64 -18.52 4.13 7.04
C VAL A 64 -18.62 5.62 7.38
N GLN A 65 -17.51 6.27 7.75
CA GLN A 65 -17.49 7.71 8.07
C GLN A 65 -17.75 8.60 6.85
N GLY A 66 -17.24 8.23 5.68
CA GLY A 66 -17.53 8.93 4.41
C GLY A 66 -19.02 8.89 4.04
N ASN A 67 -19.73 7.82 4.42
CA ASN A 67 -21.18 7.70 4.26
C ASN A 67 -21.97 8.57 5.24
N GLU A 68 -21.38 9.00 6.36
CA GLU A 68 -22.04 9.90 7.31
C GLU A 68 -21.91 11.37 6.86
N GLN A 69 -20.79 11.77 6.26
CA GLN A 69 -20.60 13.14 5.76
C GLN A 69 -21.41 13.48 4.50
N THR A 70 -21.89 12.48 3.76
CA THR A 70 -22.73 12.67 2.57
C THR A 70 -24.24 12.74 2.87
N LYS A 71 -24.64 12.63 4.14
CA LYS A 71 -26.05 12.65 4.59
C LYS A 71 -26.55 14.01 5.11
N HIS A 72 -25.77 15.08 4.95
CA HIS A 72 -26.15 16.44 5.35
C HIS A 72 -26.11 17.41 4.18
#